data_AF-A0A828SN21-F1
#
_entry.id   AF-A0A828SN21-F1
#
_cell.length_a   1.000
_cell.length_b   1.000
_cell.length_c   1.000
_cell.angle_alpha   90.00
_cell.angle_beta   90.00
_cell.angle_gamma   90.00
#
_symmetry.space_group_name_H-M   'P 1'
#
loop_
_entity.id
_entity.type
_entity.pdbx_description
1 polymer ?
#
loop_
_entity_poly.entity_id
_entity_poly.type
_entity_poly.pdbx_seq_one_letter_code
_entity_poly.pdbx_strand_id
1 'polypeptide(L)'
;MNMLALKPELLCPSFPYLDMSTDIQVEGETVYFDLTYGCNVLNCQIKAETTYDIREVTDQFSGCARDQEYEVLVVDTKTHAVVTDKDGIESPIGLRFKLTDAQVNSLNEQLKYYAEELADEEAGVV
;
A
#
# COMPACT_ATOMS: atom_id res chain seq x y z
N MET A 1 34.08 -3.62 -36.05
CA MET A 1 32.96 -2.84 -35.49
C MET A 1 32.48 -3.56 -34.25
N ASN A 2 32.85 -3.09 -33.06
CA ASN A 2 32.36 -3.66 -31.81
C ASN A 2 31.03 -3.01 -31.48
N MET A 3 29.92 -3.73 -31.70
CA MET A 3 28.65 -3.37 -31.10
C MET A 3 28.76 -3.61 -29.60
N LEU A 4 28.92 -2.54 -28.83
CA LEU A 4 28.63 -2.55 -27.40
C LEU A 4 27.14 -2.87 -27.27
N ALA A 5 26.83 -4.14 -27.02
CA ALA A 5 25.52 -4.55 -26.57
C ALA A 5 25.34 -3.97 -25.16
N LEU A 6 24.81 -2.74 -25.08
CA LEU A 6 24.23 -2.21 -23.85
C LEU A 6 23.17 -3.22 -23.42
N LYS A 7 23.42 -3.89 -22.28
CA LYS A 7 22.45 -4.79 -21.65
C LYS A 7 21.11 -4.05 -21.58
N PRO A 8 20.01 -4.62 -22.08
CA PRO A 8 18.71 -3.97 -21.96
C PRO A 8 18.49 -3.64 -20.48
N GLU A 9 18.22 -2.37 -20.18
CA GLU A 9 17.73 -2.02 -18.86
C GLU A 9 16.46 -2.86 -18.64
N LEU A 10 16.50 -3.76 -17.66
CA LEU A 10 15.36 -4.58 -17.28
C LEU A 10 14.32 -3.62 -16.73
N LEU A 11 13.44 -3.14 -17.60
CA LEU A 11 12.25 -2.39 -17.20
C LEU A 11 11.44 -3.32 -16.30
N CYS A 12 11.35 -2.95 -15.03
CA CYS A 12 10.45 -3.62 -14.11
C CYS A 12 9.02 -3.32 -14.55
N PRO A 13 8.15 -4.33 -14.69
CA PRO A 13 6.77 -4.10 -15.13
C PRO A 13 6.02 -3.22 -14.12
N SER A 14 4.98 -2.55 -14.60
CA SER A 14 4.05 -1.75 -13.81
C SER A 14 2.66 -1.79 -14.46
N PHE A 15 1.62 -1.48 -13.68
CA PHE A 15 0.24 -1.47 -14.15
C PHE A 15 -0.39 -0.08 -13.97
N PRO A 16 0.05 0.94 -14.74
CA PRO A 16 -0.36 2.33 -14.53
C PRO A 16 -1.83 2.61 -14.88
N TYR A 17 -2.50 1.67 -15.56
CA TYR A 17 -3.90 1.78 -15.98
C TYR A 17 -4.88 1.13 -15.00
N LEU A 18 -4.37 0.51 -13.93
CA LEU A 18 -5.19 -0.06 -12.86
C LEU A 18 -5.26 0.90 -11.68
N ASP A 19 -6.43 1.01 -11.07
CA ASP A 19 -6.68 1.84 -9.90
C ASP A 19 -6.62 1.00 -8.62
N MET A 20 -6.21 1.63 -7.51
CA MET A 20 -6.19 1.00 -6.19
C MET A 20 -7.63 0.81 -5.69
N SER A 21 -7.97 -0.40 -5.26
CA SER A 21 -9.22 -0.67 -4.54
C SER A 21 -9.19 -0.02 -3.15
N THR A 22 -10.36 0.15 -2.54
CA THR A 22 -10.51 0.75 -1.19
C THR A 22 -10.38 -0.26 -0.06
N ASP A 23 -10.28 -1.55 -0.38
CA ASP A 23 -10.20 -2.62 0.61
C ASP A 23 -8.76 -3.15 0.66
N ILE A 24 -8.14 -3.00 1.83
CA ILE A 24 -6.80 -3.53 2.13
C ILE A 24 -6.86 -4.46 3.33
N GLN A 25 -5.92 -5.40 3.37
CA GLN A 25 -5.72 -6.28 4.51
C GLN A 25 -4.25 -6.24 4.91
N VAL A 26 -3.99 -6.16 6.22
CA VAL A 26 -2.64 -6.08 6.78
C VAL A 26 -2.37 -7.32 7.62
N GLU A 27 -1.25 -8.01 7.34
CA GLU A 27 -0.74 -9.12 8.15
C GLU A 27 0.75 -8.90 8.46
N GLY A 28 1.01 -8.40 9.67
CA GLY A 28 2.35 -7.93 10.05
C GLY A 28 2.80 -6.80 9.12
N GLU A 29 3.97 -6.96 8.50
CA GLU A 29 4.51 -6.00 7.52
C GLU A 29 4.04 -6.25 6.07
N THR A 30 3.12 -7.20 5.87
CA THR A 30 2.59 -7.52 4.53
C THR A 30 1.25 -6.83 4.35
N VAL A 31 1.14 -6.06 3.27
CA VAL A 31 -0.12 -5.40 2.88
C VAL A 31 -0.65 -6.11 1.65
N TYR A 32 -1.87 -6.60 1.75
CA TYR A 32 -2.67 -7.18 0.67
C TYR A 32 -3.63 -6.13 0.16
N PHE A 33 -3.67 -5.96 -1.16
CA PHE A 33 -4.45 -4.93 -1.83
C PHE A 33 -4.82 -5.38 -3.24
N ASP A 34 -5.85 -4.75 -3.79
CA ASP A 34 -6.34 -5.06 -5.12
C ASP A 34 -6.15 -3.88 -6.08
N LEU A 35 -5.67 -4.19 -7.29
CA LEU A 35 -5.67 -3.26 -8.41
C LEU A 35 -6.81 -3.63 -9.37
N THR A 36 -7.57 -2.63 -9.82
CA THR A 36 -8.81 -2.87 -10.59
C THR A 36 -8.86 -2.08 -11.88
N TYR A 37 -9.58 -2.63 -12.86
CA TYR A 37 -9.98 -1.90 -14.07
C TYR A 37 -11.32 -2.44 -14.56
N GLY A 38 -12.38 -1.64 -14.40
CA GLY A 38 -13.75 -2.09 -14.60
C GLY A 38 -14.10 -3.20 -13.60
N CYS A 39 -14.51 -4.37 -14.10
CA CYS A 39 -14.82 -5.54 -13.26
C CYS A 39 -13.62 -6.48 -13.06
N ASN A 40 -12.45 -6.16 -13.62
CA ASN A 40 -11.28 -7.03 -13.52
C ASN A 40 -10.45 -6.64 -12.29
N VAL A 41 -9.87 -7.64 -11.62
CA VAL A 41 -9.16 -7.51 -10.36
C VAL A 41 -7.80 -8.20 -10.43
N LEU A 42 -6.78 -7.56 -9.88
CA LEU A 42 -5.44 -8.10 -9.72
C LEU A 42 -5.09 -8.04 -8.23
N ASN A 43 -5.13 -9.19 -7.57
CA ASN A 43 -4.84 -9.29 -6.14
C ASN A 43 -3.34 -9.28 -5.93
N CYS A 44 -2.87 -8.39 -5.08
CA CYS A 44 -1.46 -8.09 -4.91
C CYS A 44 -1.06 -8.10 -3.44
N GLN A 45 0.23 -8.29 -3.20
CA GLN A 45 0.84 -8.05 -1.90
C GLN A 45 2.11 -7.22 -2.04
N ILE A 46 2.42 -6.43 -1.02
CA ILE A 46 3.67 -5.67 -0.92
C ILE A 46 4.17 -5.69 0.52
N LYS A 47 5.49 -5.60 0.68
CA LYS A 47 6.09 -5.36 2.00
C LYS A 47 6.10 -3.87 2.29
N ALA A 48 5.57 -3.49 3.44
CA ALA A 48 5.61 -2.13 3.94
C ALA A 48 6.69 -2.00 5.01
N GLU A 49 7.13 -0.76 5.25
CA GLU A 49 8.00 -0.41 6.36
C GLU A 49 7.17 0.24 7.47
N THR A 50 7.46 -0.10 8.71
CA THR A 50 6.85 0.55 9.88
C THR A 50 7.50 1.90 10.14
N THR A 51 6.68 2.93 10.29
CA THR A 51 7.06 4.25 10.80
C THR A 51 6.08 4.67 11.90
N TYR A 52 6.28 5.86 12.45
CA TYR A 52 5.40 6.46 13.45
C TYR A 52 4.86 7.78 12.92
N ASP A 53 3.60 8.06 13.23
CA ASP A 53 2.98 9.37 13.01
C ASP A 53 2.32 9.86 14.30
N ILE A 54 2.07 11.15 14.37
CA ILE A 54 1.47 11.81 15.53
C ILE A 54 0.23 12.58 15.05
N ARG A 55 -0.88 12.40 15.75
CA ARG A 55 -2.09 13.20 15.54
C ARG A 55 -2.61 13.77 16.85
N GLU A 56 -3.30 14.90 16.76
CA GLU A 56 -4.01 15.48 17.89
C GLU A 56 -5.40 14.83 17.99
N VAL A 57 -5.71 14.27 19.17
CA VAL A 57 -7.02 13.65 19.45
C VAL A 57 -7.67 14.41 20.59
N THR A 58 -8.93 14.80 20.42
CA THR A 58 -9.68 15.45 21.49
C THR A 58 -10.46 14.40 22.27
N ASP A 59 -10.20 14.31 23.58
CA ASP A 59 -11.01 13.48 24.46
C ASP A 59 -12.41 14.09 24.61
N GLN A 60 -13.44 13.33 24.23
CA GLN A 60 -14.83 13.77 24.27
C GLN A 60 -15.31 14.11 25.69
N PHE A 61 -14.70 13.54 26.74
CA PHE A 61 -15.11 13.73 28.12
C PHE A 61 -14.40 14.89 28.81
N SER A 62 -13.10 15.08 28.56
CA SER A 62 -12.32 16.16 29.16
C SER A 62 -12.27 17.43 28.30
N GLY A 63 -12.52 17.31 26.99
CA GLY A 63 -12.33 18.41 26.03
C GLY A 63 -10.86 18.81 25.86
N CYS A 64 -9.93 18.06 26.46
CA CYS A 64 -8.50 18.27 26.31
C CYS A 64 -8.00 17.57 25.04
N ALA A 65 -7.26 18.31 24.23
CA ALA A 65 -6.49 17.75 23.14
C ALA A 65 -5.23 17.07 23.69
N ARG A 66 -4.91 15.89 23.16
CA ARG A 66 -3.65 15.18 23.44
C ARG A 66 -3.05 14.68 22.14
N ASP A 67 -1.73 14.66 22.09
CA ASP A 67 -1.01 14.00 21.01
C ASP A 67 -1.08 12.49 21.21
N GLN A 68 -1.52 11.78 20.17
CA GLN A 68 -1.47 10.33 20.06
C GLN A 68 -0.42 9.99 19.00
N GLU A 69 0.65 9.35 19.45
CA GLU A 69 1.63 8.68 18.58
C GLU A 69 1.12 7.28 18.25
N TYR A 70 1.23 6.88 16.99
CA TYR A 70 0.78 5.56 16.52
C TYR A 70 1.71 5.02 15.43
N GLU A 71 1.78 3.69 15.35
CA GLU A 71 2.51 2.99 14.30
C GLU A 71 1.72 3.01 12.99
N VAL A 72 2.38 3.32 11.88
CA VAL A 72 1.78 3.30 10.55
C VAL A 72 2.71 2.60 9.57
N LEU A 73 2.13 1.75 8.73
CA LEU A 73 2.85 1.10 7.62
C LEU A 73 2.90 2.04 6.42
N VAL A 74 4.07 2.13 5.79
CA VAL A 74 4.29 2.94 4.58
C VAL A 74 4.94 2.10 3.49
N VAL A 75 4.44 2.26 2.27
CA VAL A 75 4.99 1.67 1.06
C VAL A 75 5.70 2.72 0.22
N ASP A 76 6.74 2.30 -0.51
CA ASP A 76 7.47 3.15 -1.46
C ASP A 76 7.37 2.62 -2.90
N THR A 77 7.85 3.40 -3.86
CA THR A 77 7.87 3.03 -5.28
C THR A 77 9.04 2.12 -5.68
N LYS A 78 9.94 1.80 -4.75
CA LYS A 78 11.14 0.98 -5.00
C LYS A 78 10.89 -0.48 -4.65
N THR A 79 10.03 -0.72 -3.67
CA THR A 79 9.61 -2.02 -3.21
C THR A 79 8.67 -2.64 -4.23
N HIS A 80 8.91 -3.91 -4.53
CA HIS A 80 8.15 -4.60 -5.57
C HIS A 80 6.91 -5.22 -4.97
N ALA A 81 5.75 -4.89 -5.54
CA ALA A 81 4.53 -5.62 -5.32
C ALA A 81 4.59 -6.97 -6.06
N VAL A 82 3.81 -7.94 -5.58
CA VAL A 82 3.75 -9.30 -6.12
C VAL A 82 2.30 -9.64 -6.42
N VAL A 83 2.03 -10.13 -7.63
CA VAL A 83 0.72 -10.66 -7.98
C VAL A 83 0.49 -11.98 -7.24
N THR A 84 -0.61 -12.08 -6.50
CA THR A 84 -0.99 -13.26 -5.73
C THR A 84 -2.11 -14.04 -6.39
N ASP A 85 -3.07 -13.33 -6.98
CA ASP A 85 -4.17 -13.90 -7.76
C ASP A 85 -4.66 -12.88 -8.81
N LYS A 86 -5.57 -13.31 -9.67
CA LYS A 86 -6.13 -12.47 -10.75
C LYS A 86 -7.49 -12.94 -11.23
N ASP A 87 -8.35 -11.98 -11.53
CA ASP A 87 -9.60 -12.18 -12.25
C ASP A 87 -9.72 -11.18 -13.41
N GLY A 88 -9.88 -11.69 -14.63
CA GLY A 88 -10.02 -10.87 -15.85
C GLY A 88 -8.76 -10.11 -16.32
N ILE A 89 -7.68 -10.07 -15.53
CA ILE A 89 -6.39 -9.44 -15.90
C ILE A 89 -5.36 -10.51 -16.28
N GLU A 90 -4.78 -10.44 -17.47
CA GLU A 90 -3.71 -11.37 -17.88
C GLU A 90 -2.36 -10.99 -17.25
N SER A 91 -2.10 -11.51 -16.06
CA SER A 91 -0.80 -11.39 -15.37
C SER A 91 -0.36 -12.73 -14.76
N PRO A 92 0.95 -13.08 -14.81
CA PRO A 92 1.45 -14.25 -14.11
C PRO A 92 1.37 -14.08 -12.58
N ILE A 93 0.86 -15.10 -11.89
CA ILE A 93 0.99 -15.17 -10.42
C ILE A 93 2.49 -15.22 -10.06
N GLY A 94 2.88 -14.45 -9.05
CA GLY A 94 4.27 -14.25 -8.65
C GLY A 94 5.02 -13.18 -9.43
N LEU A 95 4.38 -12.50 -10.40
CA LEU A 95 4.98 -11.38 -11.10
C LEU A 95 5.32 -10.27 -10.11
N ARG A 96 6.59 -9.82 -10.13
CA ARG A 96 7.06 -8.66 -9.38
C ARG A 96 6.96 -7.41 -10.23
N PHE A 97 6.30 -6.38 -9.71
CA PHE A 97 6.06 -5.14 -10.43
C PHE A 97 6.20 -3.93 -9.51
N LYS A 98 6.34 -2.74 -10.11
CA LYS A 98 6.36 -1.46 -9.39
C LYS A 98 4.99 -0.81 -9.42
N LEU A 99 4.58 -0.29 -8.27
CA LEU A 99 3.46 0.63 -8.16
C LEU A 99 3.83 2.00 -8.71
N THR A 100 2.85 2.70 -9.28
CA THR A 100 3.00 4.11 -9.65
C THR A 100 2.95 5.00 -8.40
N ASP A 101 3.40 6.25 -8.50
CA ASP A 101 3.29 7.22 -7.41
C ASP A 101 1.83 7.39 -6.95
N ALA A 102 0.88 7.40 -7.89
CA ALA A 102 -0.54 7.51 -7.59
C ALA A 102 -1.07 6.30 -6.79
N GLN A 103 -0.65 5.09 -7.17
CA GLN A 103 -1.01 3.86 -6.46
C GLN A 103 -0.39 3.83 -5.06
N VAL A 104 0.89 4.22 -4.93
CA VAL A 104 1.57 4.31 -3.62
C VAL A 104 0.90 5.32 -2.71
N ASN A 105 0.55 6.50 -3.22
CA ASN A 105 -0.15 7.52 -2.44
C ASN A 105 -1.51 7.03 -1.95
N SER A 106 -2.31 6.41 -2.84
CA SER A 106 -3.62 5.86 -2.47
C SER A 106 -3.50 4.73 -1.43
N LEU A 107 -2.52 3.84 -1.57
CA LEU A 107 -2.30 2.77 -0.59
C LEU A 107 -1.84 3.32 0.76
N ASN A 108 -0.94 4.30 0.78
CA ASN A 108 -0.47 4.93 2.02
C ASN A 108 -1.56 5.73 2.73
N GLU A 109 -2.46 6.39 2.00
CA GLU A 109 -3.65 7.02 2.60
C GLU A 109 -4.52 5.98 3.31
N GLN A 110 -4.79 4.84 2.66
CA GLN A 110 -5.56 3.75 3.28
C GLN A 110 -4.87 3.14 4.49
N LEU A 111 -3.54 2.93 4.43
CA LEU A 111 -2.76 2.42 5.57
C LEU A 111 -2.76 3.40 6.74
N LYS A 112 -2.79 4.71 6.49
CA LYS A 112 -2.94 5.73 7.52
C LYS A 112 -4.30 5.64 8.20
N TYR A 113 -5.39 5.57 7.43
CA TYR A 113 -6.73 5.40 8.01
C TYR A 113 -6.82 4.12 8.86
N TYR A 114 -6.29 3.01 8.36
CA TYR A 114 -6.24 1.75 9.09
C TYR A 114 -5.46 1.86 10.41
N ALA A 115 -4.29 2.51 10.39
CA ALA A 115 -3.48 2.73 11.59
C ALA A 115 -4.17 3.63 12.62
N GLU A 116 -4.89 4.65 12.15
CA GLU A 116 -5.69 5.54 12.99
C GLU A 116 -6.85 4.79 13.67
N GLU A 117 -7.56 3.92 12.96
CA GLU A 117 -8.63 3.08 13.54
C GLU A 117 -8.09 2.13 14.62
N LEU A 118 -6.95 1.47 14.36
CA LEU A 118 -6.30 0.63 15.36
C LEU A 118 -5.90 1.43 16.61
N ALA A 119 -5.35 2.63 16.43
CA ALA A 119 -4.94 3.50 17.53
C ALA A 119 -6.15 3.96 18.37
N ASP A 120 -7.31 4.19 17.76
CA ASP A 120 -8.55 4.52 18.47
C ASP A 120 -9.09 3.33 19.27
N GLU A 121 -9.06 2.13 18.69
CA GLU A 121 -9.43 0.88 19.39
C GLU A 121 -8.54 0.63 20.61
N GLU A 122 -7.21 0.78 20.47
CA GLU A 122 -6.25 0.61 21.57
C GLU A 122 -6.42 1.66 22.66
N ALA A 123 -6.78 2.89 22.29
CA ALA A 123 -7.06 3.97 23.22
C ALA A 123 -8.44 3.87 23.90
N GLY A 124 -9.30 2.93 23.47
CA GLY A 124 -10.67 2.79 23.96
C GLY A 124 -11.58 3.95 23.54
N VAL A 125 -11.29 4.60 22.42
CA VAL A 125 -12.07 5.70 21.83
C VAL A 125 -12.98 5.11 20.74
N VAL A 126 -14.03 4.39 21.17
CA VAL A 126 -15.05 3.80 20.27
C VAL A 126 -16.45 4.05 20.81
#